data_AF-A0A3D3R1I7-F1
#
_entry.id   AF-A0A3D3R1I7-F1
#
_cell.length_a   1.000
_cell.length_b   1.000
_cell.length_c   1.000
_cell.angle_alpha   90.00
_cell.angle_beta   90.00
_cell.angle_gamma   90.00
#
_symmetry.space_group_name_H-M   'P 1'
#
loop_
_entity.id
_entity.type
_entity.pdbx_description
1 polymer ?
#
loop_
_entity_poly.entity_id
_entity_poly.type
_entity_poly.pdbx_seq_one_letter_code
_entity_poly.pdbx_strand_id
1 'polypeptide(L)'
;YGAAILPGNAQQSLLFQSIQRTHKELKMPPDADEKLKPETITHFKRWIEWGAPWPAEKSKPVTTSQKNKPQKMTTSHWCFLPRKELAPPTVNNPKWSVSPIDRFVYARLQKEQLQPVGLASRRTLIRRASFDLTGLPPTPQEVTAFEDDPETDLKAFTRVVNRLLSSPAYGERWGR
;
A
#
# COMPACT_ATOMS: atom_id res chain seq x y z
N TYR A 1 -26.79 10.45 -5.34
CA TYR A 1 -27.01 9.42 -6.37
C TYR A 1 -28.38 8.77 -6.15
N GLY A 2 -29.13 8.50 -7.22
CA GLY A 2 -30.51 7.96 -7.17
C GLY A 2 -30.59 6.46 -7.48
N ALA A 3 -31.81 5.94 -7.71
CA ALA A 3 -32.01 4.54 -8.08
C ALA A 3 -31.26 4.16 -9.37
N ALA A 4 -30.61 3.00 -9.37
CA ALA A 4 -29.83 2.53 -10.51
C ALA A 4 -30.69 2.32 -11.77
N ILE A 5 -31.92 1.83 -11.59
CA ILE A 5 -32.90 1.57 -12.65
C ILE A 5 -34.24 2.16 -12.20
N LEU A 6 -34.87 2.95 -13.06
CA LEU A 6 -36.23 3.46 -12.91
C LEU A 6 -37.12 2.78 -13.97
N PRO A 7 -37.90 1.75 -13.60
CA PRO A 7 -38.79 1.05 -14.51
C PRO A 7 -39.70 2.03 -15.27
N GLY A 8 -39.81 1.88 -16.59
CA GLY A 8 -40.61 2.75 -17.45
C GLY A 8 -39.93 4.07 -17.86
N ASN A 9 -38.84 4.48 -17.21
CA ASN A 9 -38.10 5.70 -17.57
C ASN A 9 -36.60 5.45 -17.74
N ALA A 10 -36.22 5.07 -18.96
CA ALA A 10 -34.83 4.83 -19.31
C ALA A 10 -33.96 6.09 -19.22
N GLN A 11 -34.48 7.28 -19.57
CA GLN A 11 -33.67 8.50 -19.60
C GLN A 11 -33.26 8.98 -18.20
N GLN A 12 -34.09 8.74 -17.19
CA GLN A 12 -33.79 9.08 -15.79
C GLN A 12 -33.03 7.96 -15.06
N SER A 13 -32.93 6.77 -15.66
CA SER A 13 -32.22 5.64 -15.06
C SER A 13 -30.70 5.87 -15.06
N LEU A 14 -30.09 5.82 -13.89
CA LEU A 14 -28.65 6.08 -13.70
C LEU A 14 -27.79 5.07 -14.49
N LEU A 15 -28.22 3.81 -14.58
CA LEU A 15 -27.57 2.79 -15.42
C LEU A 15 -27.51 3.22 -16.89
N PHE A 16 -28.62 3.70 -17.45
CA PHE A 16 -28.69 4.10 -18.85
C PHE A 16 -27.82 5.33 -19.12
N GLN A 17 -27.86 6.32 -18.21
CA GLN A 17 -27.01 7.51 -18.29
C GLN A 17 -25.51 7.16 -18.20
N SER A 18 -25.14 6.18 -17.38
CA SER A 18 -23.75 5.73 -17.27
C SER A 18 -23.23 5.01 -18.52
N ILE A 19 -24.08 4.17 -19.14
CA ILE A 19 -23.76 3.44 -20.37
C ILE A 19 -23.71 4.39 -21.57
N GLN A 20 -24.61 5.38 -21.62
CA GLN A 20 -24.59 6.43 -22.63
C GLN A 20 -23.46 7.46 -22.38
N ARG A 21 -22.79 7.39 -21.23
CA ARG A 21 -21.73 8.31 -20.77
C ARG A 21 -22.20 9.78 -20.69
N THR A 22 -23.50 9.99 -20.53
CA THR A 22 -24.12 11.32 -20.37
C THR A 22 -24.09 11.81 -18.92
N HIS A 23 -23.87 10.90 -17.95
CA HIS A 23 -23.70 11.27 -16.56
C HIS A 23 -22.34 11.96 -16.30
N LYS A 24 -22.35 13.00 -15.46
CA LYS A 24 -21.19 13.89 -15.21
C LYS A 24 -19.98 13.15 -14.64
N GLU A 25 -20.20 12.19 -13.74
CA GLU A 25 -19.15 11.54 -12.96
C GLU A 25 -19.01 10.03 -13.25
N LEU A 26 -20.05 9.42 -13.81
CA LEU A 26 -20.14 7.96 -13.91
C LEU A 26 -20.25 7.57 -15.38
N LYS A 27 -19.18 7.03 -15.93
CA LYS A 27 -19.11 6.59 -17.33
C LYS A 27 -18.72 5.12 -17.33
N MET A 28 -19.56 4.28 -17.94
CA MET A 28 -19.34 2.84 -18.00
C MET A 28 -19.38 2.34 -19.46
N PRO A 29 -18.39 1.55 -19.91
CA PRO A 29 -17.13 1.21 -19.24
C PRO A 29 -16.23 2.42 -18.99
N PRO A 30 -15.29 2.40 -18.01
CA PRO A 30 -14.45 3.55 -17.66
C PRO A 30 -13.61 4.02 -18.86
N ASP A 31 -12.98 3.08 -19.56
CA ASP A 31 -12.22 3.32 -20.78
C ASP A 31 -13.16 3.62 -21.96
N ALA A 32 -12.87 4.71 -22.68
CA ALA A 32 -13.70 5.16 -23.79
C ALA A 32 -13.67 4.17 -24.97
N ASP A 33 -12.56 3.43 -25.11
CA ASP A 33 -12.33 2.47 -26.20
C ASP A 33 -13.16 1.20 -26.07
N GLU A 34 -13.71 0.93 -24.88
CA GLU A 34 -14.59 -0.21 -24.61
C GLU A 34 -16.08 0.15 -24.65
N LYS A 35 -16.44 1.28 -25.28
CA LYS A 35 -17.84 1.71 -25.35
C LYS A 35 -18.74 0.62 -25.95
N LEU A 36 -19.86 0.35 -25.27
CA LEU A 36 -20.87 -0.60 -25.75
C LEU A 36 -21.39 -0.20 -27.14
N LYS A 37 -21.64 -1.21 -27.98
CA LYS A 37 -22.23 -1.02 -29.31
C LYS A 37 -23.60 -0.34 -29.20
N PRO A 38 -23.96 0.55 -30.14
CA PRO A 38 -25.22 1.30 -30.08
C PRO A 38 -26.46 0.39 -30.01
N GLU A 39 -26.43 -0.76 -30.66
CA GLU A 39 -27.50 -1.78 -30.61
C GLU A 39 -27.71 -2.36 -29.21
N THR A 40 -26.64 -2.55 -28.44
CA THR A 40 -26.75 -3.05 -27.08
C THR A 40 -27.38 -1.99 -26.17
N ILE A 41 -27.06 -0.72 -26.40
CA ILE A 41 -27.62 0.41 -25.66
C ILE A 41 -29.14 0.53 -25.91
N THR A 42 -29.61 0.30 -27.15
CA THR A 42 -31.05 0.33 -27.46
C THR A 42 -31.81 -0.82 -26.81
N HIS A 43 -31.21 -2.01 -26.70
CA HIS A 43 -31.80 -3.12 -25.95
C HIS A 43 -31.99 -2.77 -24.47
N PHE A 44 -31.00 -2.14 -23.83
CA PHE A 44 -31.14 -1.67 -22.45
C PHE A 44 -32.23 -0.61 -22.30
N LYS A 45 -32.32 0.35 -23.23
CA LYS A 45 -33.39 1.36 -23.23
C LYS A 45 -34.78 0.69 -23.25
N ARG A 46 -34.99 -0.20 -24.21
CA ARG A 46 -36.26 -0.91 -24.41
C ARG A 46 -36.62 -1.80 -23.21
N TRP A 47 -35.65 -2.50 -22.64
CA TRP A 47 -35.86 -3.34 -21.46
C TRP A 47 -36.28 -2.51 -20.23
N ILE A 48 -35.65 -1.36 -20.00
CA ILE A 48 -36.04 -0.46 -18.91
C ILE A 48 -37.44 0.13 -19.16
N GLU A 49 -37.75 0.56 -20.39
CA GLU A 49 -39.08 1.04 -20.78
C GLU A 49 -40.17 -0.02 -20.58
N TRP A 50 -39.85 -1.30 -20.75
CA TRP A 50 -40.73 -2.43 -20.45
C TRP A 50 -40.90 -2.76 -18.97
N GLY A 51 -40.36 -1.91 -18.08
CA GLY A 51 -40.46 -2.10 -16.64
C GLY A 51 -39.34 -2.96 -16.06
N ALA A 52 -38.24 -3.14 -16.80
CA ALA A 52 -37.09 -3.95 -16.41
C ALA A 52 -37.46 -5.37 -15.92
N PRO A 53 -38.25 -6.14 -16.71
CA PRO A 53 -38.71 -7.45 -16.27
C PRO A 53 -37.51 -8.40 -16.09
N TRP A 54 -37.43 -9.01 -14.92
CA TRP A 54 -36.45 -10.05 -14.62
C TRP A 54 -37.07 -11.43 -14.87
N PRO A 55 -36.44 -12.33 -15.64
CA PRO A 55 -36.97 -13.67 -15.85
C PRO A 55 -36.95 -14.46 -14.53
N ALA A 56 -38.08 -15.11 -14.20
CA ALA A 56 -38.21 -15.92 -12.99
C ALA A 56 -37.39 -17.24 -13.05
N GLU A 57 -36.94 -17.62 -14.24
CA GLU A 57 -36.06 -18.77 -14.41
C GLU A 57 -34.65 -18.43 -13.92
N LYS A 58 -34.13 -19.24 -12.99
CA LYS A 58 -32.71 -19.24 -12.61
C LYS A 58 -31.91 -19.44 -13.88
N SER A 59 -31.33 -18.36 -14.41
CA SER A 59 -30.50 -18.41 -15.60
C SER A 59 -29.39 -19.44 -15.36
N LYS A 60 -29.27 -20.42 -16.26
CA LYS A 60 -28.09 -21.28 -16.31
C LYS A 60 -26.88 -20.34 -16.38
N PRO A 61 -25.81 -20.57 -15.59
CA PRO A 61 -24.65 -19.67 -15.60
C PRO A 61 -24.17 -19.54 -17.03
N VAL A 62 -24.30 -18.35 -17.59
CA VAL A 62 -23.79 -18.04 -18.92
C VAL A 62 -22.28 -18.20 -18.82
N THR A 63 -21.74 -19.24 -19.46
CA THR A 63 -20.32 -19.38 -19.74
C THR A 63 -19.93 -18.19 -20.59
N THR A 64 -19.52 -17.12 -19.91
CA THR A 64 -19.25 -15.84 -20.54
C THR A 64 -18.08 -16.02 -21.48
N SER A 65 -18.30 -15.64 -22.75
CA SER A 65 -17.27 -15.55 -23.77
C SER A 65 -16.05 -14.80 -23.22
N GLN A 66 -14.91 -15.48 -23.26
CA GLN A 66 -13.61 -14.99 -22.82
C GLN A 66 -13.16 -13.79 -23.66
N LYS A 67 -13.54 -12.56 -23.30
CA LYS A 67 -12.77 -11.36 -23.70
C LYS A 67 -12.59 -10.31 -22.62
N ASN A 68 -13.33 -10.36 -21.53
CA ASN A 68 -12.97 -9.65 -20.30
C ASN A 68 -12.59 -10.73 -19.28
N LYS A 69 -11.32 -11.12 -19.25
CA LYS A 69 -10.83 -11.91 -18.11
C LYS A 69 -11.05 -11.01 -16.89
N PRO A 70 -11.95 -11.32 -15.93
CA PRO A 70 -11.76 -10.76 -14.60
C PRO A 70 -10.33 -11.13 -14.26
N GLN A 71 -9.48 -10.13 -14.03
CA GLN A 71 -8.12 -10.37 -13.58
C GLN A 71 -8.29 -11.32 -12.40
N LYS A 72 -7.93 -12.60 -12.60
CA LYS A 72 -8.06 -13.61 -11.56
C LYS A 72 -7.43 -12.93 -10.36
N MET A 73 -8.21 -12.64 -9.31
CA MET A 73 -7.63 -12.33 -8.01
C MET A 73 -6.87 -13.60 -7.70
N THR A 74 -5.60 -13.60 -8.08
CA THR A 74 -4.75 -14.75 -7.89
C THR A 74 -4.63 -14.78 -6.38
N THR A 75 -5.27 -15.77 -5.77
CA THR A 75 -5.20 -16.06 -4.34
C THR A 75 -3.75 -16.34 -3.90
N SER A 76 -2.78 -16.26 -4.82
CA SER A 76 -1.34 -16.31 -4.63
C SER A 76 -0.70 -14.97 -4.26
N HIS A 77 -1.43 -13.84 -4.25
CA HIS A 77 -0.82 -12.61 -3.74
C HIS A 77 -0.49 -12.77 -2.25
N TRP A 78 0.68 -12.32 -1.83
CA TRP A 78 1.22 -12.56 -0.49
C TRP A 78 0.28 -12.11 0.64
N CYS A 79 -0.55 -11.08 0.41
CA CYS A 79 -1.51 -10.59 1.41
C CYS A 79 -2.70 -11.53 1.66
N PHE A 80 -2.99 -12.45 0.72
CA PHE A 80 -4.07 -13.45 0.84
C PHE A 80 -3.59 -14.82 1.31
N LEU A 81 -2.28 -15.00 1.48
CA LEU A 81 -1.71 -16.23 1.99
C LEU A 81 -1.60 -16.16 3.52
N PRO A 82 -1.80 -17.30 4.23
CA PRO A 82 -1.61 -17.34 5.67
C PRO A 82 -0.16 -17.02 6.03
N ARG A 83 0.03 -16.24 7.10
CA ARG A 83 1.37 -15.92 7.62
C ARG A 83 2.06 -17.22 8.07
N LYS A 84 3.26 -17.47 7.54
CA LYS A 84 4.12 -18.57 8.00
C LYS A 84 5.09 -18.03 9.05
N GLU A 85 5.15 -18.68 10.20
CA GLU A 85 6.20 -18.44 11.19
C GLU A 85 7.47 -19.18 10.75
N LEU A 86 8.55 -18.43 10.55
CA LEU A 86 9.85 -18.99 10.21
C LEU A 86 10.79 -18.79 11.40
N ALA A 87 11.42 -19.86 11.85
CA ALA A 87 12.46 -19.78 12.85
C ALA A 87 13.67 -19.01 12.28
N PRO A 88 14.25 -18.06 13.03
CA PRO A 88 15.45 -17.35 12.60
C PRO A 88 16.62 -18.32 12.39
N PRO A 89 17.40 -18.19 11.30
CA PRO A 89 18.55 -19.05 11.08
C PRO A 89 19.62 -18.83 12.17
N THR A 90 20.31 -19.91 12.53
CA THR A 90 21.45 -19.82 13.44
C THR A 90 22.64 -19.23 12.67
N VAL A 91 23.10 -18.05 13.10
CA VAL A 91 24.21 -17.33 12.46
C VAL A 91 25.34 -17.09 13.45
N ASN A 92 26.58 -17.16 12.95
CA ASN A 92 27.78 -17.01 13.77
C ASN A 92 28.30 -15.56 13.76
N ASN A 93 27.46 -14.61 14.19
CA ASN A 93 27.87 -13.22 14.43
C ASN A 93 26.92 -12.52 15.43
N PRO A 94 27.12 -12.70 16.74
CA PRO A 94 26.22 -12.13 17.75
C PRO A 94 26.33 -10.61 17.87
N LYS A 95 27.43 -9.99 17.40
CA LYS A 95 27.61 -8.53 17.46
C LYS A 95 26.79 -7.78 16.41
N TRP A 96 26.66 -8.33 15.21
CA TRP A 96 25.89 -7.71 14.12
C TRP A 96 24.43 -8.15 14.13
N SER A 97 24.16 -9.42 14.44
CA SER A 97 22.80 -9.98 14.41
C SER A 97 22.07 -9.88 15.75
N VAL A 98 21.83 -8.64 16.19
CA VAL A 98 21.13 -8.35 17.47
C VAL A 98 19.65 -8.71 17.36
N SER A 99 18.99 -8.36 16.26
CA SER A 99 17.59 -8.69 16.00
C SER A 99 17.44 -10.07 15.33
N PRO A 100 16.34 -10.81 15.56
CA PRO A 100 16.01 -12.01 14.80
C PRO A 100 15.97 -11.77 13.28
N ILE A 101 15.61 -10.56 12.85
CA ILE A 101 15.55 -10.17 11.43
C ILE A 101 16.96 -10.11 10.82
N ASP A 102 17.93 -9.57 11.57
CA ASP A 102 19.32 -9.43 11.14
C ASP A 102 19.96 -10.80 10.85
N ARG A 103 19.47 -11.87 11.50
CA ARG A 103 19.93 -13.23 11.24
C ARG A 103 19.57 -13.69 9.83
N PHE A 104 18.38 -13.35 9.34
CA PHE A 104 17.99 -13.66 7.95
C PHE A 104 18.83 -12.88 6.94
N VAL A 105 19.11 -11.60 7.22
CA VAL A 105 19.97 -10.77 6.37
C VAL A 105 21.39 -11.33 6.35
N TYR A 106 21.95 -11.66 7.51
CA TYR A 106 23.30 -12.23 7.61
C TYR A 106 23.40 -13.59 6.94
N ALA A 107 22.40 -14.46 7.09
CA ALA A 107 22.37 -15.75 6.39
C ALA A 107 22.40 -15.56 4.86
N ARG A 108 21.72 -14.53 4.33
CA ARG A 108 21.82 -14.19 2.90
C ARG A 108 23.20 -13.64 2.54
N LEU A 109 23.75 -12.71 3.33
CA LEU A 109 25.10 -12.16 3.10
C LEU A 109 26.16 -13.27 3.06
N GLN A 110 26.10 -14.25 3.97
CA GLN A 110 27.01 -15.40 3.97
C GLN A 110 26.89 -16.25 2.70
N LYS A 111 25.67 -16.49 2.22
CA LYS A 111 25.43 -17.23 0.97
C LYS A 111 26.03 -16.51 -0.23
N GLU A 112 25.96 -15.19 -0.24
CA GLU A 112 26.52 -14.33 -1.29
C GLU A 112 28.01 -13.98 -1.05
N GLN A 113 28.63 -14.52 0.01
CA GLN A 113 30.04 -14.27 0.38
C GLN A 113 30.34 -12.78 0.66
N LEU A 114 29.34 -12.02 1.09
CA LEU A 114 29.45 -10.61 1.43
C LEU A 114 29.64 -10.42 2.94
N GLN A 115 30.40 -9.39 3.30
CA GLN A 115 30.58 -8.98 4.69
C GLN A 115 29.66 -7.80 5.02
N PRO A 116 29.00 -7.80 6.18
CA PRO A 116 28.20 -6.67 6.60
C PRO A 116 29.06 -5.43 6.86
N VAL A 117 28.51 -4.26 6.56
CA VAL A 117 29.15 -2.98 6.89
C VAL A 117 29.11 -2.77 8.41
N GLY A 118 30.20 -2.23 8.96
CA GLY A 118 30.29 -1.87 10.37
C GLY A 118 29.31 -0.76 10.78
N LEU A 119 29.11 -0.59 12.09
CA LEU A 119 28.29 0.50 12.62
C LEU A 119 28.87 1.86 12.21
N ALA A 120 27.99 2.80 11.91
CA ALA A 120 28.39 4.18 11.64
C ALA A 120 28.97 4.82 12.91
N SER A 121 29.90 5.76 12.74
CA SER A 121 30.45 6.51 13.87
C SER A 121 29.35 7.31 14.59
N ARG A 122 29.53 7.54 15.90
CA ARG A 122 28.59 8.31 16.73
C ARG A 122 28.24 9.66 16.11
N ARG A 123 29.25 10.39 15.62
CA ARG A 123 29.07 11.63 14.86
C ARG A 123 28.13 11.52 13.66
N THR A 124 28.27 10.44 12.89
CA THR A 124 27.45 10.19 11.71
C THR A 124 26.03 9.82 12.10
N LEU A 125 25.87 9.02 13.16
CA LEU A 125 24.57 8.59 13.67
C LEU A 125 23.72 9.77 14.17
N ILE A 126 24.28 10.64 15.01
CA ILE A 126 23.52 11.79 15.55
C ILE A 126 23.15 12.77 14.44
N ARG A 127 24.03 12.99 13.47
CA ARG A 127 23.75 13.85 12.32
C ARG A 127 22.59 13.30 11.49
N ARG A 128 22.62 12.02 11.12
CA ARG A 128 21.53 11.37 10.37
C ARG A 128 20.22 11.42 11.15
N ALA A 129 20.22 10.98 12.40
CA ALA A 129 19.02 10.98 13.23
C ALA A 129 18.39 12.38 13.37
N SER A 130 19.21 13.42 13.56
CA SER A 130 18.70 14.80 13.68
C SER A 130 18.08 15.28 12.37
N PHE A 131 18.76 15.05 11.25
CA PHE A 131 18.24 15.38 9.91
C PHE A 131 17.08 14.50 9.46
N ASP A 132 16.89 13.31 10.01
CA ASP A 132 15.80 12.39 9.66
C ASP A 132 14.56 12.59 10.52
N LEU A 133 14.74 12.97 11.79
CA LEU A 133 13.63 13.20 12.73
C LEU A 133 13.17 14.66 12.74
N THR A 134 14.10 15.62 12.84
CA THR A 134 13.75 17.05 13.02
C THR A 134 14.02 17.91 11.79
N GLY A 135 14.95 17.49 10.92
CA GLY A 135 15.33 18.21 9.70
C GLY A 135 16.36 19.31 9.96
N LEU A 136 16.75 19.48 11.22
CA LEU A 136 17.75 20.42 11.68
C LEU A 136 19.08 19.70 11.97
N PRO A 137 20.23 20.38 11.79
CA PRO A 137 21.51 19.83 12.21
C PRO A 137 21.58 19.70 13.74
N PRO A 138 22.30 18.70 14.29
CA PRO A 138 22.55 18.63 15.72
C PRO A 138 23.44 19.78 16.17
N THR A 139 23.29 20.23 17.42
CA THR A 139 24.18 21.26 17.98
C THR A 139 25.56 20.67 18.31
N PRO A 140 26.64 21.47 18.31
CA PRO A 140 27.97 20.97 18.65
C PRO A 140 28.03 20.30 20.03
N GLN A 141 27.31 20.85 21.02
CA GLN A 141 27.23 20.31 22.37
C GLN A 141 26.54 18.93 22.41
N GLU A 142 25.50 18.73 21.59
CA GLU A 142 24.84 17.43 21.49
C GLU A 142 25.73 16.37 20.85
N VAL A 143 26.54 16.77 19.87
CA VAL A 143 27.50 15.86 19.23
C VAL A 143 28.55 15.42 20.23
N THR A 144 29.17 16.36 20.96
CA THR A 144 30.17 16.01 21.99
C THR A 144 29.56 15.19 23.11
N ALA A 145 28.36 15.54 23.59
CA ALA A 145 27.68 14.78 24.63
C ALA A 145 27.38 13.34 24.22
N PHE A 146 27.08 13.09 22.95
CA PHE A 146 26.88 11.74 22.44
C PHE A 146 28.18 10.99 22.16
N GLU A 147 29.21 11.69 21.64
CA GLU A 147 30.54 11.11 21.42
C GLU A 147 31.16 10.64 22.73
N ASP A 148 31.05 11.44 23.80
CA ASP A 148 31.67 11.21 25.11
C ASP A 148 30.81 10.32 26.06
N ASP A 149 29.64 9.86 25.64
CA ASP A 149 28.75 9.05 26.47
C ASP A 149 29.38 7.68 26.81
N PRO A 150 29.62 7.32 28.09
CA PRO A 150 30.28 6.07 28.46
C PRO A 150 29.38 4.83 28.26
N GLU A 151 28.08 5.00 28.02
CA GLU A 151 27.15 3.89 27.82
C GLU A 151 27.33 3.20 26.46
N THR A 152 26.76 1.99 26.36
CA THR A 152 26.70 1.24 25.10
C THR A 152 26.03 2.06 23.99
N ASP A 153 26.53 1.92 22.75
CA ASP A 153 26.06 2.70 21.60
C ASP A 153 24.55 2.63 21.41
N LEU A 154 23.93 1.47 21.64
CA LEU A 154 22.47 1.29 21.54
C LEU A 154 21.71 2.16 22.57
N LYS A 155 22.14 2.16 23.83
CA LYS A 155 21.47 2.95 24.88
C LYS A 155 21.71 4.44 24.72
N ALA A 156 22.95 4.83 24.42
CA ALA A 156 23.31 6.22 24.16
C ALA A 156 22.48 6.77 22.97
N PHE A 157 22.40 6.00 21.87
CA PHE A 157 21.62 6.39 20.70
C PHE A 157 20.11 6.43 20.99
N THR A 158 19.59 5.48 21.76
CA THR A 158 18.17 5.50 22.17
C THR A 158 17.81 6.76 22.95
N ARG A 159 18.70 7.24 23.84
CA ARG A 159 18.50 8.52 24.55
C ARG A 159 18.45 9.71 23.59
N VAL A 160 19.34 9.75 22.60
CA VAL A 160 19.34 10.78 21.56
C VAL A 160 18.04 10.75 20.76
N VAL A 161 17.59 9.57 20.32
CA VAL A 161 16.35 9.41 19.56
C VAL A 161 15.14 9.85 20.38
N ASN A 162 15.03 9.42 21.64
CA ASN A 162 13.92 9.81 22.51
C ASN A 162 13.86 11.33 22.72
N ARG A 163 15.02 11.98 22.89
CA ARG A 163 15.12 13.45 22.99
C ARG A 163 14.64 14.13 21.70
N LEU A 164 15.05 13.64 20.53
CA LEU A 164 14.65 14.18 19.24
C LEU A 164 13.14 14.01 18.99
N LEU A 165 12.58 12.85 19.32
CA LEU A 165 11.14 12.58 19.23
C LEU A 165 10.31 13.46 20.19
N SER A 166 10.88 13.82 21.35
CA SER A 166 10.23 14.69 22.33
C SER A 166 10.31 16.18 21.95
N SER A 167 11.09 16.55 20.92
CA SER A 167 11.25 17.94 20.49
C SER A 167 10.04 18.42 19.70
N PRO A 168 9.56 19.67 19.91
CA PRO A 168 8.51 20.28 19.08
C PRO A 168 8.83 20.25 17.57
N ALA A 169 10.11 20.39 17.22
CA ALA A 169 10.58 20.38 15.83
C ALA A 169 10.27 19.05 15.10
N TYR A 170 10.14 17.93 15.83
CA TYR A 170 9.69 16.67 15.24
C TYR A 170 8.24 16.77 14.75
N GLY A 171 7.35 17.29 15.60
CA GLY A 171 5.94 17.50 15.24
C GLY A 171 5.76 18.46 14.06
N GLU A 172 6.52 19.55 14.04
CA GLU A 172 6.49 20.53 12.95
C GLU A 172 6.95 19.97 11.59
N ARG A 173 7.81 18.95 11.59
CA ARG A 173 8.25 18.29 10.35
C ARG A 173 7.23 17.28 9.84
N TRP A 174 6.66 16.47 10.73
CA TRP A 174 5.76 15.38 10.36
C TRP A 174 4.30 15.82 10.19
N GLY A 175 3.93 16.98 10.71
CA GLY A 175 2.61 17.59 10.52
C GLY A 175 2.45 18.42 9.24
N ARG A 176 3.44 18.42 8.33
CA ARG A 176 3.38 19.13 7.03
C ARG A 176 2.83 18.26 5.91
#